data_AF-A0A429MPQ3-F1
#
_entry.id   AF-A0A429MPQ3-F1
#
_cell.length_a   1.000
_cell.length_b   1.000
_cell.length_c   1.000
_cell.angle_alpha   90.00
_cell.angle_beta   90.00
_cell.angle_gamma   90.00
#
_symmetry.space_group_name_H-M   'P 1'
#
loop_
_entity.id
_entity.type
_entity.pdbx_description
1 polymer ?
#
loop_
_entity_poly.entity_id
_entity_poly.type
_entity_poly.pdbx_seq_one_letter_code
_entity_poly.pdbx_strand_id
1 'polypeptide(L)'
;MYLYTDFDQQLINQRVAQFRDQTERYLAGKLSEDEYRPLRLQNGLYVQRYAPMLRIAVPYGLMNSKQLRKIAEVSTQYDRGYAHVSTRQNIQLNWPALEDVPEILAELA
;
A
#
# COMPACT_ATOMS: atom_id res chain seq x y z
N MET A 1 -9.11 18.80 -6.54
CA MET A 1 -8.66 17.41 -6.31
C MET A 1 -8.75 16.69 -7.64
N TYR A 2 -7.74 15.90 -8.02
CA TYR A 2 -7.78 15.15 -9.27
C TYR A 2 -8.93 14.15 -9.21
N LEU A 3 -9.77 14.13 -10.26
CA LEU A 3 -10.87 13.18 -10.40
C LEU A 3 -10.38 12.06 -11.30
N TYR A 4 -10.48 10.83 -10.82
CA TYR A 4 -10.02 9.67 -11.57
C TYR A 4 -10.97 9.45 -12.74
N THR A 5 -10.39 9.25 -13.92
CA THR A 5 -11.11 8.76 -15.08
C THR A 5 -11.27 7.24 -14.98
N ASP A 6 -12.14 6.66 -15.80
CA ASP A 6 -12.29 5.21 -15.88
C ASP A 6 -10.97 4.53 -16.26
N PHE A 7 -10.15 5.19 -17.10
CA PHE A 7 -8.82 4.71 -17.47
C PHE A 7 -7.87 4.68 -16.26
N ASP A 8 -7.86 5.73 -15.44
CA ASP A 8 -7.02 5.78 -14.23
C ASP A 8 -7.42 4.67 -13.25
N GLN A 9 -8.73 4.48 -13.05
CA GLN A 9 -9.23 3.42 -12.18
C GLN A 9 -8.84 2.03 -12.67
N GLN A 10 -8.98 1.78 -13.98
CA GLN A 10 -8.56 0.51 -14.58
C GLN A 10 -7.06 0.26 -14.41
N LEU A 11 -6.23 1.29 -14.60
CA LEU A 11 -4.79 1.20 -14.43
C LEU A 11 -4.42 0.85 -12.98
N ILE A 12 -5.06 1.48 -12.01
CA ILE A 12 -4.81 1.22 -10.58
C ILE A 12 -5.24 -0.21 -10.23
N ASN A 13 -6.43 -0.63 -10.66
CA ASN A 13 -6.92 -1.99 -10.41
C ASN A 13 -5.98 -3.05 -11.02
N GLN A 14 -5.45 -2.81 -12.22
CA GLN A 14 -4.46 -3.70 -12.85
C GLN A 14 -3.15 -3.76 -12.05
N ARG A 15 -2.67 -2.63 -11.52
CA ARG A 15 -1.48 -2.59 -10.67
C ARG A 15 -1.68 -3.34 -9.35
N VAL A 16 -2.83 -3.19 -8.72
CA VAL A 16 -3.21 -3.94 -7.51
C VAL A 16 -3.21 -5.45 -7.81
N ALA A 17 -3.86 -5.87 -8.90
CA ALA A 17 -3.91 -7.27 -9.30
C ALA A 17 -2.51 -7.84 -9.61
N GLN A 18 -1.66 -7.07 -10.30
CA GLN A 18 -0.28 -7.44 -10.58
C GLN A 18 0.52 -7.64 -9.30
N PHE A 19 0.44 -6.70 -8.36
CA PHE A 19 1.19 -6.80 -7.10
C PHE A 19 0.69 -7.94 -6.21
N ARG A 20 -0.61 -8.24 -6.25
CA ARG A 20 -1.19 -9.41 -5.59
C ARG A 20 -0.57 -10.72 -6.08
N ASP A 21 -0.56 -10.96 -7.40
CA ASP A 21 0.08 -12.15 -8.00
C ASP A 21 1.57 -12.27 -7.60
N GLN A 22 2.30 -11.14 -7.65
CA GLN A 22 3.71 -11.12 -7.27
C GLN A 22 3.92 -11.50 -5.80
N THR A 23 3.07 -11.01 -4.91
CA THR A 23 3.10 -11.30 -3.48
C THR A 23 2.72 -12.76 -3.21
N GLU A 24 1.68 -13.28 -3.86
CA GLU A 24 1.27 -14.69 -3.74
C GLU A 24 2.38 -15.64 -4.19
N ARG A 25 3.06 -15.34 -5.30
CA ARG A 25 4.22 -16.12 -5.77
C ARG A 25 5.38 -16.08 -4.79
N TYR A 26 5.66 -14.93 -4.19
CA TYR A 26 6.68 -14.79 -3.15
C TYR A 26 6.34 -15.64 -1.93
N LEU A 27 5.11 -15.54 -1.41
CA LEU A 27 4.63 -16.34 -0.29
C LEU A 27 4.65 -17.85 -0.59
N ALA A 28 4.40 -18.23 -1.85
CA ALA A 28 4.51 -19.61 -2.33
C ALA A 28 5.95 -20.09 -2.58
N GLY A 29 6.97 -19.25 -2.34
CA GLY A 29 8.39 -19.58 -2.58
C GLY A 29 8.78 -19.65 -4.06
N LYS A 30 7.91 -19.21 -4.98
CA LYS A 30 8.14 -19.17 -6.43
C LYS A 30 8.89 -17.90 -6.88
N LEU A 31 9.06 -16.95 -5.97
CA LEU A 31 9.83 -15.73 -6.18
C LEU A 31 10.80 -15.56 -5.02
N SER A 32 12.09 -15.36 -5.32
CA SER A 32 13.09 -15.13 -4.28
C SER A 32 12.95 -13.75 -3.63
N GLU A 33 13.55 -13.54 -2.46
CA GLU A 33 13.57 -12.22 -1.80
C GLU A 33 14.24 -11.15 -2.68
N ASP A 34 15.31 -11.48 -3.41
CA ASP A 34 16.00 -10.52 -4.26
C ASP A 34 15.16 -10.12 -5.48
N GLU A 35 14.35 -11.03 -6.01
CA GLU A 35 13.38 -10.74 -7.09
C GLU A 35 12.16 -9.98 -6.58
N TYR A 36 11.67 -10.28 -5.38
CA TYR A 36 10.51 -9.61 -4.78
C TYR A 36 10.83 -8.21 -4.27
N ARG A 37 12.05 -7.98 -3.77
CA ARG A 37 12.51 -6.70 -3.23
C ARG A 37 12.19 -5.49 -4.12
N PRO A 38 12.57 -5.44 -5.42
CA PRO A 38 12.23 -4.29 -6.26
C PRO A 38 10.72 -4.10 -6.43
N LEU A 39 9.95 -5.17 -6.51
CA LEU A 39 8.49 -5.14 -6.72
C LEU A 39 7.76 -4.54 -5.51
N ARG A 40 8.10 -4.98 -4.29
CA ARG A 40 7.52 -4.42 -3.07
C ARG A 40 7.93 -2.98 -2.83
N LEU A 41 9.18 -2.62 -3.14
CA LEU A 41 9.66 -1.25 -2.97
C LEU A 41 8.97 -0.25 -3.91
N GLN A 42 8.68 -0.67 -5.15
CA GLN A 42 7.89 0.13 -6.09
C GLN A 42 6.46 0.41 -5.60
N ASN A 43 5.89 -0.52 -4.82
CA ASN A 43 4.57 -0.39 -4.19
C ASN A 43 4.63 0.20 -2.77
N GLY A 44 5.78 0.74 -2.35
CA GLY A 44 5.93 1.40 -1.06
C GLY A 44 6.01 0.46 0.15
N LEU A 45 6.23 -0.83 -0.06
CA LEU A 45 6.35 -1.84 1.01
C LEU A 45 7.83 -2.11 1.37
N TYR A 46 8.18 -1.69 2.58
CA TYR A 46 9.51 -1.82 3.17
C TYR A 46 9.49 -2.86 4.29
N VAL A 47 10.09 -4.03 4.10
CA VAL A 47 10.28 -5.00 5.18
C VAL A 47 11.45 -4.52 6.05
N GLN A 48 11.15 -4.07 7.27
CA GLN A 48 12.15 -3.71 8.27
C GLN A 48 12.47 -4.92 9.15
N ARG A 49 13.46 -4.79 10.04
CA ARG A 49 13.92 -5.88 10.92
C ARG A 49 12.81 -6.50 11.78
N TYR A 50 11.81 -5.70 12.18
CA TYR A 50 10.77 -6.13 13.12
C TYR A 50 9.38 -6.21 12.51
N ALA A 51 9.08 -5.40 11.49
CA ALA A 51 7.77 -5.37 10.85
C ALA A 51 7.86 -4.74 9.44
N PRO A 52 6.92 -5.05 8.54
CA PRO A 52 6.75 -4.32 7.30
C PRO A 52 6.24 -2.90 7.56
N MET A 53 6.66 -1.95 6.72
CA MET A 53 6.16 -0.58 6.68
C MET A 53 5.60 -0.30 5.30
N LEU A 54 4.34 0.09 5.21
CA LEU A 54 3.67 0.50 3.99
C LEU A 54 3.61 2.03 3.93
N ARG A 55 4.22 2.61 2.90
CA ARG A 55 4.14 4.03 2.60
C ARG A 55 3.08 4.28 1.53
N ILE A 56 2.03 5.00 1.90
CA ILE A 56 0.95 5.42 1.01
C ILE A 56 1.29 6.80 0.46
N ALA A 57 1.32 6.91 -0.87
CA ALA A 57 1.62 8.16 -1.55
C ALA A 57 0.41 9.11 -1.49
N VAL A 58 0.66 10.36 -1.09
CA VAL A 58 -0.34 11.44 -1.08
C VAL A 58 0.20 12.59 -1.92
N PRO A 59 -0.17 12.68 -3.21
CA PRO A 59 0.31 13.75 -4.08
C PRO A 59 0.01 15.13 -3.50
N TYR A 60 1.05 15.95 -3.37
CA TYR A 60 0.98 17.30 -2.78
C TYR A 60 0.41 17.36 -1.36
N GLY A 61 0.34 16.23 -0.64
CA GLY A 61 -0.30 16.16 0.68
C GLY A 61 -1.82 16.41 0.65
N LEU A 62 -2.47 16.35 -0.51
CA LEU A 62 -3.89 16.67 -0.66
C LEU A 62 -4.77 15.42 -0.51
N MET A 63 -5.64 15.41 0.50
CA MET A 63 -6.68 14.40 0.70
C MET A 63 -8.02 15.05 1.07
N ASN A 64 -9.13 14.45 0.64
CA ASN A 64 -10.45 14.83 1.12
C ASN A 64 -10.82 14.04 2.38
N SER A 65 -11.93 14.42 3.01
CA SER A 65 -12.42 13.75 4.23
C SER A 65 -12.77 12.28 4.03
N LYS A 66 -13.19 11.86 2.83
CA LYS A 66 -13.48 10.44 2.53
C LYS A 66 -12.20 9.61 2.51
N GLN A 67 -11.16 10.11 1.82
CA GLN A 67 -9.83 9.46 1.77
C GLN A 67 -9.22 9.37 3.16
N LEU A 68 -9.31 10.43 3.98
CA LEU A 68 -8.79 10.41 5.34
C LEU A 68 -9.53 9.40 6.24
N ARG A 69 -10.87 9.28 6.10
CA ARG A 69 -11.65 8.24 6.80
C ARG A 69 -11.22 6.85 6.37
N LYS A 70 -11.01 6.62 5.07
CA LYS A 70 -10.53 5.35 4.55
C LYS A 70 -9.15 4.98 5.11
N ILE A 71 -8.23 5.94 5.21
CA ILE A 71 -6.95 5.76 5.90
C ILE A 71 -7.15 5.33 7.35
N ALA A 72 -8.08 5.95 8.09
CA ALA A 72 -8.37 5.58 9.47
C ALA A 72 -8.95 4.16 9.60
N GLU A 73 -9.84 3.75 8.70
CA GLU A 73 -10.37 2.38 8.61
C GLU A 73 -9.25 1.37 8.39
N VAL A 74 -8.44 1.58 7.36
CA VAL A 74 -7.28 0.72 7.04
C VAL A 74 -6.29 0.65 8.20
N SER A 75 -5.99 1.79 8.84
CA SER A 75 -5.06 1.83 9.99
C SER A 75 -5.60 1.06 11.20
N THR A 76 -6.92 0.99 11.37
CA THR A 76 -7.56 0.25 12.46
C THR A 76 -7.58 -1.25 12.18
N GLN A 77 -7.79 -1.63 10.92
CA GLN A 77 -7.91 -3.04 10.52
C GLN A 77 -6.55 -3.72 10.35
N TYR A 78 -5.61 -3.06 9.69
CA TYR A 78 -4.35 -3.68 9.25
C TYR A 78 -3.11 -3.15 9.98
N ASP A 79 -3.27 -2.19 10.88
CA ASP A 79 -2.19 -1.67 11.71
C ASP A 79 -2.65 -1.68 13.18
N ARG A 80 -2.28 -0.69 13.98
CA ARG A 80 -2.58 -0.61 15.42
C ARG A 80 -3.51 0.56 15.76
N GLY A 81 -4.30 1.02 14.80
CA GLY A 81 -5.23 2.14 14.96
C GLY A 81 -4.58 3.53 14.84
N TYR A 82 -3.35 3.61 14.33
CA TYR A 82 -2.68 4.89 14.08
C TYR A 82 -1.85 4.85 12.80
N ALA A 83 -1.59 6.03 12.24
CA ALA A 83 -0.75 6.22 11.07
C ALA A 83 0.15 7.44 11.26
N HIS A 84 1.25 7.50 10.51
CA HIS A 84 2.21 8.60 10.62
C HIS A 84 2.18 9.45 9.36
N VAL A 85 2.25 10.77 9.55
CA VAL A 85 2.50 11.71 8.46
C VAL A 85 4.02 11.89 8.35
N SER A 86 4.54 11.60 7.17
CA SER A 86 5.96 11.82 6.88
C SER A 86 6.26 13.29 6.57
N THR A 87 7.53 13.68 6.62
CA THR A 87 7.99 15.01 6.20
C THR A 87 7.78 15.30 4.71
N ARG A 88 7.47 14.27 3.91
CA ARG A 88 7.06 14.39 2.50
C ARG A 88 5.54 14.34 2.31
N GLN A 89 4.78 14.55 3.40
CA GLN A 89 3.32 14.60 3.43
C GLN A 89 2.60 13.30 3.03
N ASN A 90 3.33 12.19 2.91
CA ASN A 90 2.77 10.84 2.73
C ASN A 90 2.34 10.22 4.06
N ILE A 91 1.51 9.18 3.99
CA ILE A 91 1.06 8.39 5.15
C ILE A 91 1.90 7.11 5.28
N GLN A 92 2.16 6.67 6.51
CA GLN A 92 2.90 5.43 6.81
C GLN A 92 2.19 4.58 7.85
N LEU A 93 2.01 3.30 7.51
CA LEU A 93 1.63 2.19 8.39
C LEU A 93 2.90 1.37 8.69
N ASN A 94 3.10 0.93 9.93
CA ASN A 94 4.33 0.26 10.39
C ASN A 94 4.12 -1.18 10.86
N TRP A 95 2.89 -1.66 10.85
CA TRP A 95 2.56 -3.01 11.29
C TRP A 95 1.68 -3.84 10.34
N PRO A 96 1.52 -3.53 9.04
CA PRO A 96 0.77 -4.41 8.15
C PRO A 96 1.45 -5.76 8.00
N ALA A 97 0.67 -6.83 8.04
CA ALA A 97 1.13 -8.14 7.61
C ALA A 97 1.44 -8.09 6.11
N LEU A 98 2.49 -8.79 5.68
CA LEU A 98 2.99 -8.68 4.30
C LEU A 98 1.94 -9.18 3.30
N GLU A 99 1.25 -10.26 3.66
CA GLU A 99 0.19 -10.90 2.91
C GLU A 99 -1.04 -10.00 2.70
N ASP A 100 -1.30 -9.07 3.61
CA ASP A 100 -2.47 -8.19 3.56
C ASP A 100 -2.23 -6.93 2.72
N VAL A 101 -0.97 -6.58 2.42
CA VAL A 101 -0.64 -5.33 1.72
C VAL A 101 -1.33 -5.20 0.36
N PRO A 102 -1.42 -6.23 -0.49
CA PRO A 102 -2.19 -6.13 -1.73
C PRO A 102 -3.66 -5.81 -1.53
N GLU A 103 -4.27 -6.26 -0.42
CA GLU A 103 -5.66 -5.94 -0.06
C GLU A 103 -5.78 -4.49 0.42
N ILE A 104 -4.84 -4.02 1.25
CA ILE A 104 -4.78 -2.62 1.68
C ILE A 104 -4.73 -1.69 0.45
N LEU A 105 -3.91 -2.02 -0.55
CA LEU A 105 -3.81 -1.23 -1.78
C LEU A 105 -5.09 -1.31 -2.62
N ALA A 106 -5.79 -2.44 -2.62
CA ALA A 106 -7.09 -2.59 -3.29
C ALA A 106 -8.18 -1.71 -2.63
N GLU A 107 -8.18 -1.62 -1.31
CA GLU A 107 -9.11 -0.78 -0.56
C GLU A 107 -8.89 0.72 -0.75
N LEU A 108 -7.66 1.12 -1.10
CA LEU A 108 -7.28 2.52 -1.34
C LEU A 108 -7.40 2.93 -2.81
N ALA A 109 -7.58 1.96 -3.72
CA ALA A 109 -7.76 2.16 -5.16
C ALA A 109 -9.14 2.71 -5.49
#